data_AF-A0A926VPJ8-F1
#
_entry.id   AF-A0A926VPJ8-F1
#
_cell.length_a   1.000
_cell.length_b   1.000
_cell.length_c   1.000
_cell.angle_alpha   90.00
_cell.angle_beta   90.00
_cell.angle_gamma   90.00
#
_symmetry.space_group_name_H-M   'P 1'
#
loop_
_entity.id
_entity.type
_entity.pdbx_description
1 polymer ?
#
loop_
_entity_poly.entity_id
_entity_poly.type
_entity_poly.pdbx_seq_one_letter_code
_entity_poly.pdbx_strand_id
1 'polypeptide(L)'
;MSAQASDNNFIAFNISSQDQFQQNQNVESLSEVSPIGKIWDKHRANTDKVLHYDAKADEHYFQQYAWRMKICSELLEFQLVPDESESILKLKLSDARFCRVRHCPVCQWRRSLMWKARAYKILPQVVTDYPKHRWLFVTLTVKNCQIKELSTSMILWTSLVINHEIIHSFLAANF
;
A
#
# COMPACT_ATOMS: atom_id res chain seq x y z
N MET A 1 -29.45 -13.94 37.28
CA MET A 1 -29.86 -13.95 35.86
C MET A 1 -28.67 -13.44 35.07
N SER A 2 -27.82 -14.37 34.64
CA SER A 2 -26.51 -14.13 34.04
C SER A 2 -26.60 -14.28 32.53
N ALA A 3 -26.28 -13.22 31.78
CA ALA A 3 -26.11 -13.27 30.34
C ALA A 3 -24.62 -13.52 30.02
N GLN A 4 -24.31 -14.73 29.55
CA GLN A 4 -23.07 -15.02 28.84
C GLN A 4 -23.44 -15.21 27.36
N ALA A 5 -22.98 -14.31 26.50
CA ALA A 5 -23.01 -14.49 25.06
C ALA A 5 -21.57 -14.80 24.62
N SER A 6 -21.25 -16.08 24.56
CA SER A 6 -20.16 -16.61 23.76
C SER A 6 -20.80 -17.25 22.54
N ASP A 7 -20.42 -16.84 21.34
CA ASP A 7 -20.38 -17.72 20.17
C ASP A 7 -19.51 -17.08 19.10
N ASN A 8 -18.22 -17.39 19.21
CA ASN A 8 -17.22 -17.16 18.17
C ASN A 8 -17.54 -18.10 17.00
N ASN A 9 -18.22 -17.60 15.98
CA ASN A 9 -18.31 -18.30 14.69
C ASN A 9 -16.97 -18.25 13.97
N PHE A 10 -16.08 -19.17 14.34
CA PHE A 10 -14.89 -19.53 13.60
C PHE A 10 -15.32 -20.36 12.40
N ILE A 11 -15.42 -19.74 11.22
CA ILE A 11 -15.66 -20.48 9.98
C ILE A 11 -14.40 -21.29 9.70
N ALA A 12 -14.44 -22.58 10.00
CA ALA A 12 -13.43 -23.53 9.61
C ALA A 12 -13.32 -23.55 8.08
N PHE A 13 -12.16 -23.15 7.56
CA PHE A 13 -11.86 -23.18 6.14
C PHE A 13 -11.61 -24.64 5.74
N ASN A 14 -12.65 -25.32 5.27
CA ASN A 14 -12.56 -26.70 4.83
C ASN A 14 -11.90 -26.77 3.44
N ILE A 15 -10.66 -27.26 3.39
CA ILE A 15 -9.92 -27.56 2.15
C ILE A 15 -10.43 -28.92 1.63
N SER A 16 -11.67 -28.98 1.17
CA SER A 16 -12.17 -30.17 0.46
C SER A 16 -13.46 -29.86 -0.30
N SER A 17 -13.42 -28.88 -1.20
CA SER A 17 -14.44 -28.77 -2.25
C SER A 17 -13.73 -28.23 -3.48
N GLN A 18 -13.24 -29.18 -4.28
CA GLN A 18 -12.93 -28.93 -5.68
C GLN A 18 -14.25 -28.62 -6.38
N ASP A 19 -14.77 -27.41 -6.17
CA ASP A 19 -15.82 -26.88 -7.03
C ASP A 19 -15.18 -26.63 -8.39
N GLN A 20 -15.75 -27.31 -9.39
CA GLN A 20 -15.30 -27.38 -10.76
C GLN A 20 -15.35 -26.00 -11.43
N PHE A 21 -14.35 -25.16 -11.17
CA PHE A 21 -14.00 -24.09 -12.10
C PHE A 21 -13.39 -24.75 -13.34
N GLN A 22 -14.17 -24.78 -14.42
CA GLN A 22 -13.69 -25.22 -15.73
C GLN A 22 -12.37 -24.52 -16.05
N GLN A 23 -11.29 -25.30 -16.13
CA GLN A 23 -9.99 -24.80 -16.57
C GLN A 23 -10.07 -24.44 -18.05
N ASN A 24 -10.41 -23.19 -18.35
CA ASN A 24 -10.14 -22.62 -19.66
C ASN A 24 -8.62 -22.55 -19.81
N GLN A 25 -8.07 -23.38 -20.69
CA GLN A 25 -6.63 -23.55 -20.91
C GLN A 25 -5.96 -22.36 -21.66
N ASN A 26 -6.56 -21.17 -21.66
CA ASN A 26 -6.03 -19.96 -22.29
C ASN A 26 -6.17 -18.75 -21.36
N VAL A 27 -5.63 -18.84 -20.14
CA VAL A 27 -5.46 -17.65 -19.29
C VAL A 27 -4.04 -17.13 -19.53
N GLU A 28 -3.89 -16.24 -20.51
CA GLU A 28 -2.65 -15.49 -20.72
C GLU A 28 -2.32 -14.68 -19.46
N SER A 29 -1.05 -14.68 -19.05
CA SER A 29 -0.65 -13.91 -17.87
C SER A 29 -0.71 -12.41 -18.18
N LEU A 30 -1.01 -11.58 -17.17
CA LEU A 30 -1.03 -10.12 -17.38
C LEU A 30 0.32 -9.58 -17.91
N SER A 31 1.41 -10.26 -17.56
CA SER A 31 2.77 -9.97 -18.03
C SER A 31 3.00 -10.29 -19.50
N GLU A 32 2.28 -11.26 -20.06
CA GLU A 32 2.28 -11.57 -21.49
C GLU A 32 1.46 -10.55 -22.28
N VAL A 33 0.31 -10.13 -21.72
CA VAL A 33 -0.59 -9.17 -22.37
C VAL A 33 -0.02 -7.75 -22.34
N SER A 34 0.70 -7.38 -21.27
CA SER A 34 1.17 -6.00 -21.08
C SER A 34 2.44 -5.89 -20.23
N PRO A 35 3.35 -4.95 -20.56
CA PRO A 35 4.49 -4.63 -19.70
C PRO A 35 4.10 -4.27 -18.25
N ILE A 36 2.87 -3.77 -18.03
CA ILE A 36 2.39 -3.43 -16.68
C ILE A 36 2.27 -4.68 -15.80
N GLY A 37 2.05 -5.86 -16.37
CA GLY A 37 1.94 -7.12 -15.64
C GLY A 37 3.20 -7.44 -14.85
N LYS A 38 4.39 -7.20 -15.42
CA LYS A 38 5.66 -7.49 -14.73
C LYS A 38 5.81 -6.71 -13.43
N ILE A 39 5.26 -5.50 -13.40
CA ILE A 39 5.26 -4.64 -12.22
C ILE A 39 4.30 -5.21 -11.18
N TRP A 40 3.10 -5.64 -11.59
CA TRP A 40 2.13 -6.29 -10.73
C TRP A 40 2.67 -7.58 -10.11
N ASP A 41 3.25 -8.46 -10.92
CA ASP A 41 3.81 -9.74 -10.47
C ASP A 41 4.90 -9.52 -9.42
N LYS A 42 5.77 -8.53 -9.63
CA LYS A 42 6.79 -8.15 -8.64
C LYS A 42 6.17 -7.75 -7.29
N HIS A 43 5.15 -6.89 -7.31
CA HIS A 43 4.51 -6.43 -6.07
C HIS A 43 3.65 -7.51 -5.41
N ARG A 44 3.00 -8.37 -6.20
CA ARG A 44 2.26 -9.54 -5.73
C ARG A 44 3.19 -10.55 -5.06
N ALA A 45 4.30 -10.92 -5.71
CA ALA A 45 5.31 -11.82 -5.14
C ALA A 45 5.91 -11.28 -3.83
N ASN A 46 6.12 -9.96 -3.71
CA ASN A 46 6.55 -9.36 -2.44
C ASN A 46 5.45 -9.43 -1.37
N THR A 47 4.17 -9.29 -1.77
CA THR A 47 3.03 -9.42 -0.86
C THR A 47 2.89 -10.86 -0.37
N ASP A 48 3.13 -11.85 -1.21
CA ASP A 48 3.12 -13.26 -0.82
C ASP A 48 4.19 -13.59 0.22
N LYS A 49 5.38 -12.97 0.12
CA LYS A 49 6.43 -13.10 1.14
C LYS A 49 6.00 -12.53 2.49
N VAL A 50 5.43 -11.32 2.50
CA VAL A 50 4.96 -10.67 3.75
C VAL A 50 3.82 -11.48 4.36
N LEU A 51 2.85 -11.89 3.53
CA LEU A 51 1.76 -12.79 3.92
C LEU A 51 2.28 -14.04 4.62
N HIS A 52 3.32 -14.68 4.08
CA HIS A 52 3.89 -15.89 4.66
C HIS A 52 4.51 -15.66 6.03
N TYR A 53 5.14 -14.50 6.26
CA TYR A 53 5.64 -14.14 7.58
C TYR A 53 4.48 -13.89 8.57
N ASP A 54 3.46 -13.14 8.16
CA ASP A 54 2.31 -12.84 9.02
C ASP A 54 1.47 -14.09 9.34
N ALA A 55 1.37 -15.03 8.39
CA ALA A 55 0.65 -16.29 8.58
C ALA A 55 1.32 -17.20 9.62
N LYS A 56 2.63 -17.06 9.82
CA LYS A 56 3.42 -17.82 10.79
C LYS A 56 3.50 -17.18 12.17
N ALA A 57 3.00 -15.96 12.32
CA ALA A 57 3.03 -15.30 13.62
C ALA A 57 2.02 -15.95 14.58
N ASP A 58 2.40 -16.03 15.85
CA ASP A 58 1.56 -16.61 16.91
C ASP A 58 0.34 -15.73 17.24
N GLU A 59 0.43 -14.42 16.96
CA GLU A 59 -0.64 -13.47 17.29
C GLU A 59 -1.73 -13.46 16.21
N HIS A 60 -2.98 -13.66 16.63
CA HIS A 60 -4.15 -13.84 15.76
C HIS A 60 -4.38 -12.70 14.74
N TYR A 61 -4.06 -11.44 15.09
CA TYR A 61 -4.28 -10.33 14.16
C TYR A 61 -3.34 -10.37 12.95
N PHE A 62 -2.13 -10.92 13.07
CA PHE A 62 -1.24 -11.09 11.92
C PHE A 62 -1.80 -12.12 10.94
N GLN A 63 -2.41 -13.20 11.44
CA GLN A 63 -3.07 -14.19 10.59
C GLN A 63 -4.24 -13.58 9.81
N GLN A 64 -5.02 -12.68 10.42
CA GLN A 64 -6.06 -11.92 9.71
C GLN A 64 -5.48 -11.01 8.62
N TYR A 65 -4.35 -10.36 8.88
CA TYR A 65 -3.65 -9.57 7.87
C TYR A 65 -3.16 -10.44 6.72
N ALA A 66 -2.58 -11.60 6.99
CA ALA A 66 -2.16 -12.56 5.99
C ALA A 66 -3.32 -12.98 5.08
N TRP A 67 -4.48 -13.30 5.66
CA TRP A 67 -5.68 -13.66 4.88
C TRP A 67 -6.14 -12.50 3.99
N ARG A 68 -6.16 -11.27 4.50
CA ARG A 68 -6.51 -10.08 3.72
C ARG A 68 -5.50 -9.81 2.60
N MET A 69 -4.21 -10.06 2.84
CA MET A 69 -3.18 -9.95 1.82
C MET A 69 -3.30 -11.01 0.73
N LYS A 70 -3.76 -12.21 1.08
CA LYS A 70 -4.00 -13.30 0.13
C LYS A 70 -4.93 -12.81 -0.98
N ILE A 71 -6.11 -12.34 -0.57
CA ILE A 71 -7.16 -11.86 -1.47
C ILE A 71 -6.90 -10.49 -2.12
N CYS A 72 -5.79 -9.83 -1.77
CA CYS A 72 -5.48 -8.51 -2.30
C CYS A 72 -5.09 -8.61 -3.78
N SER A 73 -5.63 -7.74 -4.62
CA SER A 73 -5.31 -7.68 -6.06
C SER A 73 -5.38 -9.03 -6.80
N GLU A 74 -6.24 -9.95 -6.35
CA GLU A 74 -6.54 -11.18 -7.11
C GLU A 74 -7.37 -10.88 -8.36
N LEU A 75 -8.21 -9.84 -8.31
CA LEU A 75 -8.97 -9.34 -9.45
C LEU A 75 -8.54 -7.91 -9.78
N LEU A 76 -8.21 -7.70 -11.06
CA LEU A 76 -7.82 -6.42 -11.63
C LEU A 76 -8.67 -6.16 -12.87
N GLU A 77 -9.36 -5.03 -12.88
CA GLU A 77 -10.12 -4.58 -14.04
C GLU A 77 -9.34 -3.49 -14.77
N PHE A 78 -9.28 -3.61 -16.09
CA PHE A 78 -8.61 -2.66 -16.95
C PHE A 78 -9.56 -2.13 -18.01
N GLN A 79 -9.39 -0.86 -18.34
CA GLN A 79 -10.03 -0.20 -19.45
C GLN A 79 -8.98 0.19 -20.49
N LEU A 80 -9.32 0.04 -21.76
CA LEU A 80 -8.52 0.57 -22.87
C LEU A 80 -8.80 2.06 -23.01
N VAL A 81 -7.75 2.87 -22.91
CA VAL A 81 -7.80 4.33 -23.02
C VAL A 81 -6.83 4.76 -24.12
N PRO A 82 -7.24 5.66 -25.04
CA PRO A 82 -6.31 6.19 -26.05
C PRO A 82 -5.15 6.91 -25.36
N ASP A 83 -3.92 6.64 -25.81
CA ASP A 83 -2.76 7.42 -25.37
C ASP A 83 -2.69 8.72 -26.20
N GLU A 84 -2.43 9.85 -25.55
CA GLU A 84 -2.40 11.15 -26.24
C GLU A 84 -1.13 11.32 -27.10
N SER A 85 -0.06 10.59 -26.76
CA SER A 85 1.23 10.67 -27.43
C SER A 85 1.43 9.64 -28.54
N GLU A 86 0.68 8.54 -28.52
CA GLU A 86 0.83 7.42 -29.44
C GLU A 86 -0.56 6.98 -29.90
N SER A 87 -0.78 6.71 -31.19
CA SER A 87 -2.08 6.29 -31.73
C SER A 87 -2.47 4.85 -31.33
N ILE A 88 -2.06 4.41 -30.14
CA ILE A 88 -2.29 3.09 -29.58
C ILE A 88 -3.19 3.20 -28.33
N LEU A 89 -3.96 2.15 -28.09
CA LEU A 89 -4.75 2.02 -26.87
C LEU A 89 -3.88 1.48 -25.74
N LYS A 90 -3.95 2.12 -24.57
CA LYS A 90 -3.23 1.72 -23.36
C LYS A 90 -4.18 1.13 -22.33
N LEU A 91 -3.74 0.06 -21.68
CA LEU A 91 -4.44 -0.51 -20.54
C LEU A 91 -4.26 0.37 -19.30
N LYS A 92 -5.37 0.89 -18.79
CA LYS A 92 -5.45 1.65 -17.55
C LYS A 92 -6.28 0.88 -16.54
N LEU A 93 -5.75 0.69 -15.33
CA LEU A 93 -6.50 0.03 -14.26
C LEU A 93 -7.75 0.87 -13.91
N SER A 94 -8.93 0.28 -14.06
CA SER A 94 -10.23 0.88 -13.72
C SER A 94 -10.60 0.57 -12.28
N ASP A 95 -10.55 -0.69 -11.89
CA ASP A 95 -10.88 -1.14 -10.53
C ASP A 95 -9.98 -2.28 -10.05
N ALA A 96 -9.85 -2.38 -8.72
CA ALA A 96 -9.11 -3.44 -8.05
C ALA A 96 -9.46 -3.51 -6.55
N ARG A 97 -9.49 -4.72 -6.01
CA ARG A 97 -9.72 -4.95 -4.59
C ARG A 97 -8.42 -4.88 -3.79
N PHE A 98 -8.25 -3.81 -3.00
CA PHE A 98 -7.08 -3.63 -2.13
C PHE A 98 -7.39 -3.90 -0.67
N CYS A 99 -6.51 -4.65 0.00
CA CYS A 99 -6.69 -4.99 1.41
C CYS A 99 -6.45 -3.82 2.37
N ARG A 100 -5.68 -2.79 1.99
CA ARG A 100 -5.31 -1.62 2.81
C ARG A 100 -4.51 -1.93 4.08
N VAL A 101 -3.95 -3.14 4.19
CA VAL A 101 -3.06 -3.50 5.30
C VAL A 101 -1.74 -2.73 5.19
N ARG A 102 -1.23 -2.20 6.31
CA ARG A 102 -0.06 -1.31 6.31
C ARG A 102 1.20 -1.98 5.78
N HIS A 103 1.42 -3.25 6.06
CA HIS A 103 2.61 -3.98 5.60
C HIS A 103 2.43 -4.60 4.20
N CYS A 104 1.25 -4.47 3.56
CA CYS A 104 1.01 -5.03 2.22
C CYS A 104 1.77 -4.26 1.13
N PRO A 105 2.75 -4.88 0.44
CA PRO A 105 3.53 -4.24 -0.60
C PRO A 105 2.71 -3.73 -1.80
N VAL A 106 1.69 -4.48 -2.26
CA VAL A 106 0.77 -4.00 -3.31
C VAL A 106 0.06 -2.72 -2.87
N CYS A 107 -0.52 -2.71 -1.67
CA CYS A 107 -1.24 -1.52 -1.18
C CYS A 107 -0.32 -0.33 -0.99
N GLN A 108 0.90 -0.53 -0.47
CA GLN A 108 1.88 0.55 -0.29
C GLN A 108 2.36 1.11 -1.63
N TRP A 109 2.60 0.25 -2.62
CA TRP A 109 2.93 0.70 -3.98
C TRP A 109 1.79 1.51 -4.61
N ARG A 110 0.54 1.04 -4.52
CA ARG A 110 -0.61 1.78 -5.05
C ARG A 110 -0.80 3.12 -4.33
N ARG A 111 -0.56 3.15 -3.02
CA ARG A 111 -0.58 4.38 -2.23
C ARG A 111 0.51 5.36 -2.69
N SER A 112 1.72 4.89 -2.99
CA SER A 112 2.79 5.77 -3.49
C SER A 112 2.49 6.35 -4.86
N LEU A 113 1.86 5.58 -5.77
CA LEU A 113 1.39 6.08 -7.07
C LEU A 113 0.30 7.15 -6.91
N MET A 114 -0.66 6.94 -6.01
CA MET A 114 -1.71 7.91 -5.72
C MET A 114 -1.13 9.23 -5.20
N TRP A 115 -0.20 9.16 -4.23
CA TRP A 115 0.46 10.36 -3.71
C TRP A 115 1.32 11.07 -4.74
N LYS A 116 2.04 10.30 -5.58
CA LYS A 116 2.79 10.83 -6.71
C LYS A 116 1.87 11.63 -7.63
N ALA A 117 0.74 11.06 -8.05
CA ALA A 117 -0.22 11.73 -8.92
C ALA A 117 -0.79 13.01 -8.30
N ARG A 118 -1.12 12.99 -6.99
CA ARG A 118 -1.57 14.18 -6.26
C ARG A 118 -0.50 15.27 -6.22
N ALA A 119 0.76 14.90 -5.97
CA ALA A 119 1.87 15.85 -5.98
C ALA A 119 2.03 16.48 -7.37
N TYR A 120 2.08 15.68 -8.44
CA TYR A 120 2.19 16.20 -9.82
C TYR A 120 1.05 17.13 -10.23
N LYS A 121 -0.16 16.94 -9.69
CA LYS A 121 -1.28 17.86 -9.94
C LYS A 121 -1.07 19.24 -9.31
N ILE A 122 -0.42 19.32 -8.15
CA ILE A 122 -0.25 20.56 -7.38
C ILE A 122 1.06 21.27 -7.74
N LEU A 123 2.09 20.53 -8.17
CA LEU A 123 3.42 21.07 -8.47
C LEU A 123 3.42 22.29 -9.41
N PRO A 124 2.68 22.33 -10.54
CA PRO A 124 2.70 23.49 -11.44
C PRO A 124 2.22 24.79 -10.79
N GLN A 125 1.23 24.68 -9.89
CA GLN A 125 0.72 25.82 -9.14
C GLN A 125 1.79 26.37 -8.20
N VAL A 126 2.47 25.49 -7.45
CA VAL A 126 3.54 25.90 -6.52
C VAL A 126 4.70 26.58 -7.24
N VAL A 127 5.08 26.10 -8.42
CA VAL A 127 6.15 26.71 -9.23
C VAL A 127 5.75 28.11 -9.72
N THR A 128 4.48 28.30 -10.08
CA THR A 128 3.94 29.59 -10.52
C THR A 128 3.85 30.59 -9.37
N ASP A 129 3.35 30.15 -8.20
CA ASP A 129 3.14 31.00 -7.03
C ASP A 129 4.48 31.39 -6.36
N TYR A 130 5.49 30.51 -6.41
CA TYR A 130 6.77 30.69 -5.73
C TYR A 130 7.97 30.49 -6.67
N PRO A 131 8.16 31.34 -7.70
CA PRO A 131 9.17 31.12 -8.75
C PRO A 131 10.62 31.23 -8.26
N LYS A 132 10.86 31.89 -7.11
CA LYS A 132 12.20 32.04 -6.51
C LYS A 132 12.53 30.94 -5.51
N HIS A 133 11.58 30.08 -5.15
CA HIS A 133 11.78 29.05 -4.12
C HIS A 133 12.47 27.82 -4.70
N ARG A 134 13.20 27.10 -3.85
CA ARG A 134 13.89 25.86 -4.20
C ARG A 134 13.31 24.71 -3.38
N TRP A 135 13.28 23.54 -4.00
CA TRP A 135 12.86 22.32 -3.33
C TRP A 135 13.98 21.82 -2.41
N LEU A 136 13.64 21.51 -1.16
CA LEU A 136 14.53 20.86 -0.20
C LEU A 136 13.98 19.48 0.13
N PHE A 137 14.82 18.46 -0.07
CA PHE A 137 14.54 17.12 0.41
C PHE A 137 15.25 16.94 1.75
N VAL A 138 14.49 16.96 2.84
CA VAL A 138 15.02 16.87 4.21
C VAL A 138 14.72 15.49 4.78
N THR A 139 15.78 14.80 5.21
CA THR A 139 15.66 13.55 5.97
C THR A 139 15.89 13.85 7.44
N LEU A 140 14.82 13.80 8.23
CA LEU A 140 14.89 13.94 9.67
C LEU A 140 15.09 12.55 10.31
N THR A 141 16.10 12.40 11.16
CA THR A 141 16.34 11.15 11.89
C THR A 141 16.31 11.38 13.40
N VAL A 142 15.84 10.37 14.12
CA VAL A 142 15.89 10.33 15.59
C VAL A 142 17.08 9.48 15.99
N LYS A 143 17.81 9.89 17.03
CA LYS A 143 18.85 9.05 17.63
C LYS A 143 18.23 7.73 18.10
N ASN A 144 18.97 6.64 17.98
CA ASN A 144 18.51 5.33 18.43
C ASN A 144 18.18 5.39 19.94
N CYS A 145 16.93 5.12 20.29
CA CYS A 145 16.44 5.12 21.67
C CYS A 145 16.50 3.70 22.24
N GLN A 146 16.39 3.58 23.57
CA GLN A 146 16.26 2.27 24.19
C GLN A 146 14.94 1.63 23.77
N ILE A 147 14.90 0.29 23.66
CA ILE A 147 13.71 -0.41 23.16
C ILE A 147 12.44 -0.14 23.98
N LYS A 148 12.60 0.13 25.28
CA LYS A 148 11.51 0.48 26.20
C LYS A 148 10.88 1.85 25.88
N GLU A 149 11.63 2.74 25.25
CA GLU A 149 11.23 4.11 24.92
C GLU A 149 10.75 4.25 23.46
N LEU A 150 10.92 3.18 22.65
CA LEU A 150 10.68 3.21 21.20
C LEU A 150 9.27 3.68 20.84
N SER A 151 8.24 3.17 21.53
CA SER A 151 6.84 3.54 21.27
C SER A 151 6.62 5.03 21.55
N THR A 152 7.06 5.51 22.70
CA THR A 152 6.96 6.91 23.12
C THR A 152 7.71 7.83 22.17
N SER A 153 8.97 7.51 21.84
CA SER A 153 9.77 8.29 20.89
C SER A 153 9.14 8.35 19.51
N MET A 154 8.58 7.24 19.01
CA MET A 154 7.93 7.20 17.69
C MET A 154 6.65 8.05 17.66
N ILE A 155 5.84 8.02 18.72
CA ILE A 155 4.63 8.85 18.84
C ILE A 155 5.02 10.32 18.90
N LEU A 156 5.92 10.71 19.80
CA LEU A 156 6.38 12.10 19.95
C LEU A 156 6.94 12.65 18.64
N TRP A 157 7.79 11.89 17.97
CA TRP A 157 8.37 12.31 16.70
C TRP A 157 7.31 12.51 15.61
N THR A 158 6.31 11.62 15.55
CA THR A 158 5.21 11.75 14.60
C THR A 158 4.40 13.03 14.87
N SER A 159 4.12 13.34 16.14
CA SER A 159 3.42 14.57 16.53
C SER A 159 4.20 15.83 16.18
N LEU A 160 5.51 15.86 16.48
CA LEU A 160 6.39 17.00 16.18
C LEU A 160 6.47 17.32 14.68
N VAL A 161 6.48 16.28 13.82
CA VAL A 161 6.51 16.45 12.37
C VAL A 161 5.16 16.95 11.84
N ILE A 162 4.04 16.41 12.35
CA ILE A 162 2.70 16.78 11.88
C ILE A 162 2.34 18.21 12.31
N ASN A 163 2.72 18.63 13.52
CA ASN A 163 2.41 19.95 14.05
C ASN A 163 3.31 21.07 13.50
N HIS A 164 4.15 20.79 12.48
CA HIS A 164 5.11 21.75 11.89
C HIS A 164 6.14 22.34 12.87
N GLU A 165 6.19 21.90 14.13
CA GLU A 165 7.08 22.46 15.16
C GLU A 165 8.57 22.35 14.78
N ILE A 166 8.95 21.26 14.10
CA ILE A 166 10.31 21.06 13.60
C ILE A 166 10.62 22.04 12.46
N ILE A 167 9.65 22.32 11.57
CA ILE A 167 9.86 23.23 10.44
C ILE A 167 10.02 24.66 10.94
N HIS A 168 9.20 25.08 11.91
CA HIS A 168 9.34 26.39 12.56
C HIS A 168 10.68 26.53 13.28
N SER A 169 11.10 25.51 14.04
CA SER A 169 12.38 25.53 14.75
C SER A 169 13.58 25.52 13.79
N PHE A 170 13.51 24.77 12.68
CA PHE A 170 14.58 24.73 11.68
C PHE A 170 14.70 26.04 10.90
N LEU A 171 13.58 26.66 10.53
CA LEU A 171 13.59 27.96 9.86
C LEU A 171 14.08 29.07 10.79
N ALA A 172 13.67 29.07 12.06
CA ALA A 172 14.11 30.06 13.05
C ALA A 172 15.60 29.96 13.43
N ALA A 173 16.23 28.80 13.21
CA ALA A 173 17.65 28.60 13.52
C ALA A 173 18.59 28.92 12.34
N ASN A 174 18.06 29.01 11.11
CA ASN A 174 18.88 29.15 9.89
C ASN A 174 18.52 30.38 9.02
N PHE A 175 17.57 31.20 9.46
CA PHE A 175 17.19 32.50 8.88
C PHE A 175 16.99 33.50 10.01
#